data_AF-A0A9D2VKH8-F1
#
_entry.id   AF-A0A9D2VKH8-F1
#
_cell.length_a   1.000
_cell.length_b   1.000
_cell.length_c   1.000
_cell.angle_alpha   90.00
_cell.angle_beta   90.00
_cell.angle_gamma   90.00
#
_symmetry.space_group_name_H-M   'P 1'
#
loop_
_entity.id
_entity.type
_entity.pdbx_description
1 polymer ?
#
loop_
_entity_poly.entity_id
_entity_poly.type
_entity_poly.pdbx_seq_one_letter_code
_entity_poly.pdbx_strand_id
1 'polypeptide(L)'
;MAAEPVEQLARQALDLARNSLLVNLRFMGAAFARLSLLPISGATLATDGAHLRYDPAAIARLYAAEPAALARAYLHVVLHNVFLHPYPGEQVDAARWDAACDIVVERVIGELDLPAARTARAARQQAALARIDAVLPLATAETVYRHLADEGLSDEELAELRAPFYADDHEPWHRVLAAEGARGG
;
A
#
# COMPACT_ATOMS: atom_id res chain seq x y z
N MET A 1 -13.48 -19.73 -20.45
CA MET A 1 -13.38 -18.82 -21.61
C MET A 1 -13.80 -17.36 -21.33
N ALA A 2 -14.20 -16.98 -20.11
CA ALA A 2 -14.52 -15.58 -19.75
C ALA A 2 -13.39 -14.84 -18.99
N ALA A 3 -12.25 -15.50 -18.73
CA ALA A 3 -11.15 -14.93 -17.93
C ALA A 3 -10.25 -13.97 -18.72
N GLU A 4 -9.94 -14.28 -19.99
CA GLU A 4 -9.09 -13.45 -20.87
C GLU A 4 -9.59 -11.99 -21.02
N PRO A 5 -10.89 -11.72 -21.23
CA PRO A 5 -11.38 -10.35 -21.34
C PRO A 5 -11.20 -9.54 -20.04
N VAL A 6 -11.42 -10.17 -18.88
CA VAL A 6 -11.34 -9.50 -17.58
C VAL A 6 -9.89 -9.18 -17.22
N GLU A 7 -8.96 -10.10 -17.50
CA GLU A 7 -7.52 -9.85 -17.32
C GLU A 7 -7.02 -8.69 -18.18
N GLN A 8 -7.47 -8.60 -19.42
CA GLN A 8 -7.13 -7.48 -20.30
C GLN A 8 -7.67 -6.15 -19.78
N LEU A 9 -8.93 -6.12 -19.34
CA LEU A 9 -9.54 -4.93 -18.74
C LEU A 9 -8.82 -4.49 -17.47
N ALA A 10 -8.44 -5.43 -16.60
CA ALA A 10 -7.69 -5.14 -15.38
C ALA A 10 -6.31 -4.54 -15.69
N ARG A 11 -5.62 -5.08 -16.69
CA ARG A 11 -4.33 -4.53 -17.15
C ARG A 11 -4.50 -3.10 -17.68
N GLN A 12 -5.49 -2.86 -18.52
CA GLN A 12 -5.80 -1.52 -19.04
C GLN A 12 -6.13 -0.54 -17.90
N ALA A 13 -6.92 -0.97 -16.91
CA ALA A 13 -7.23 -0.16 -15.74
C ALA A 13 -5.97 0.23 -14.94
N LEU A 14 -5.06 -0.73 -14.70
CA LEU A 14 -3.77 -0.46 -14.06
C LEU A 14 -2.87 0.45 -14.90
N ASP A 15 -2.85 0.27 -16.21
CA ASP A 15 -2.10 1.14 -17.12
C ASP A 15 -2.64 2.59 -17.08
N LEU A 16 -3.97 2.76 -17.05
CA LEU A 16 -4.62 4.07 -16.94
C LEU A 16 -4.35 4.73 -15.58
N ALA A 17 -4.43 3.95 -14.49
CA ALA A 17 -4.08 4.41 -13.15
C ALA A 17 -2.60 4.85 -13.07
N ARG A 18 -1.68 4.05 -13.61
CA ARG A 18 -0.25 4.41 -13.69
C ARG A 18 -0.02 5.66 -14.52
N ASN A 19 -0.69 5.78 -15.68
CA ASN A 19 -0.51 6.93 -16.57
C ASN A 19 -1.04 8.22 -15.94
N SER A 20 -2.17 8.19 -15.22
CA SER A 20 -2.70 9.36 -14.54
C SER A 20 -1.76 9.86 -13.43
N LEU A 21 -1.09 8.95 -12.72
CA LEU A 21 -0.05 9.28 -11.75
C LEU A 21 1.21 9.83 -12.43
N LEU A 22 1.69 9.19 -13.50
CA LEU A 22 2.90 9.59 -14.22
C LEU A 22 2.82 11.02 -14.77
N VAL A 23 1.64 11.47 -15.20
CA VAL A 23 1.42 12.86 -15.63
C VAL A 23 1.75 13.86 -14.52
N ASN A 24 1.46 13.52 -13.27
CA ASN A 24 1.68 14.37 -12.10
C ASN A 24 3.05 14.13 -11.43
N LEU A 25 3.59 12.91 -11.52
CA LEU A 25 4.80 12.44 -10.83
C LEU A 25 5.83 11.88 -11.82
N ARG A 26 6.21 12.67 -12.83
CA ARG A 26 7.12 12.21 -13.92
C ARG A 26 8.46 11.68 -13.41
N PHE A 27 8.97 12.22 -12.31
CA PHE A 27 10.22 11.79 -11.70
C PHE A 27 10.14 10.36 -11.11
N MET A 28 8.94 9.84 -10.87
CA MET A 28 8.72 8.47 -10.37
C MET A 28 8.59 7.42 -11.48
N GLY A 29 8.86 7.77 -12.75
CA GLY A 29 8.68 6.85 -13.88
C GLY A 29 9.38 5.48 -13.71
N ALA A 30 10.60 5.48 -13.17
CA ALA A 30 11.32 4.23 -12.88
C ALA A 30 10.63 3.39 -11.79
N ALA A 31 10.10 4.04 -10.74
CA ALA A 31 9.36 3.35 -9.68
C ALA A 31 8.05 2.74 -10.19
N PHE A 32 7.31 3.46 -11.04
CA PHE A 32 6.09 2.94 -11.68
C PHE A 32 6.33 1.79 -12.67
N ALA A 33 7.56 1.63 -13.16
CA ALA A 33 7.93 0.50 -14.03
C ALA A 33 8.48 -0.71 -13.24
N ARG A 34 8.66 -0.59 -11.92
CA ARG A 34 9.41 -1.57 -11.11
C ARG A 34 8.68 -2.88 -10.86
N LEU A 35 7.34 -2.85 -10.77
CA LEU A 35 6.52 -3.99 -10.40
C LEU A 35 5.97 -4.71 -11.64
N SER A 36 6.23 -6.01 -11.73
CA SER A 36 5.63 -6.88 -12.73
C SER A 36 4.20 -7.22 -12.35
N LEU A 37 3.25 -7.06 -13.27
CA LEU A 37 1.84 -7.40 -13.01
C LEU A 37 1.65 -8.92 -12.95
N LEU A 38 1.14 -9.42 -11.82
CA LEU A 38 0.90 -10.83 -11.55
C LEU A 38 -0.60 -11.06 -11.25
N PRO A 39 -1.42 -11.31 -12.28
CA PRO A 39 -2.85 -11.59 -12.11
C PRO A 39 -3.05 -12.98 -11.47
N ILE A 40 -3.81 -13.04 -10.38
CA ILE A 40 -4.14 -14.28 -9.67
C ILE A 40 -5.60 -14.21 -9.24
N SER A 41 -6.44 -15.10 -9.79
CA SER A 41 -7.86 -15.15 -9.46
C SER A 41 -8.07 -15.33 -7.95
N GLY A 42 -8.88 -14.44 -7.36
CA GLY A 42 -9.20 -14.45 -5.93
C GLY A 42 -8.10 -13.92 -5.00
N ALA A 43 -6.99 -13.40 -5.53
CA ALA A 43 -5.96 -12.76 -4.71
C ALA A 43 -6.38 -11.38 -4.21
N THR A 44 -5.88 -11.01 -3.03
CA THR A 44 -5.83 -9.65 -2.54
C THR A 44 -4.87 -8.81 -3.39
N LEU A 45 -5.03 -7.48 -3.37
CA LEU A 45 -3.99 -6.59 -3.86
C LEU A 45 -2.80 -6.70 -2.91
N ALA A 46 -1.60 -6.99 -3.42
CA ALA A 46 -0.41 -7.17 -2.59
C ALA A 46 0.87 -6.98 -3.41
N THR A 47 2.01 -6.79 -2.73
CA THR A 47 3.34 -6.80 -3.36
C THR A 47 4.34 -7.63 -2.57
N ASP A 48 5.30 -8.23 -3.27
CA ASP A 48 6.47 -8.91 -2.71
C ASP A 48 7.78 -8.13 -2.98
N GLY A 49 7.68 -6.86 -3.41
CA GLY A 49 8.83 -6.05 -3.82
C GLY A 49 9.21 -6.18 -5.31
N ALA A 50 8.66 -7.18 -6.02
CA ALA A 50 8.93 -7.42 -7.43
C ALA A 50 7.67 -7.50 -8.29
N HIS A 51 6.57 -7.96 -7.70
CA HIS A 51 5.29 -8.17 -8.37
C HIS A 51 4.19 -7.33 -7.71
N LEU A 52 3.23 -6.92 -8.53
CA LEU A 52 1.91 -6.49 -8.07
C LEU A 52 0.95 -7.66 -8.27
N ARG A 53 0.54 -8.28 -7.16
CA ARG A 53 -0.41 -9.39 -7.12
C ARG A 53 -1.81 -8.82 -7.01
N TYR A 54 -2.76 -9.34 -7.78
CA TYR A 54 -4.14 -8.86 -7.75
C TYR A 54 -5.13 -9.85 -8.38
N ASP A 55 -6.38 -9.82 -7.91
CA ASP A 55 -7.51 -10.41 -8.63
C ASP A 55 -7.95 -9.48 -9.79
N PRO A 56 -7.89 -9.94 -11.05
CA PRO A 56 -8.26 -9.11 -12.21
C PRO A 56 -9.69 -8.56 -12.13
N ALA A 57 -10.63 -9.37 -11.65
CA ALA A 57 -12.02 -8.96 -11.56
C ALA A 57 -12.21 -7.86 -10.50
N ALA A 58 -11.51 -7.94 -9.37
CA ALA A 58 -11.49 -6.91 -8.33
C ALA A 58 -10.91 -5.58 -8.85
N ILE A 59 -9.80 -5.61 -9.58
CA ILE A 59 -9.19 -4.40 -10.18
C ILE A 59 -10.14 -3.75 -11.19
N ALA A 60 -10.73 -4.53 -12.09
CA ALA A 60 -11.68 -4.01 -13.08
C ALA A 60 -12.90 -3.36 -12.40
N ARG A 61 -13.44 -3.99 -11.34
CA ARG A 61 -14.54 -3.42 -10.55
C ARG A 61 -14.14 -2.14 -9.81
N LEU A 62 -12.97 -2.14 -9.17
CA LEU A 62 -12.46 -0.96 -8.45
C LEU A 62 -12.32 0.23 -9.39
N TYR A 63 -11.73 0.02 -10.56
CA TYR A 63 -11.58 1.08 -11.57
C TYR A 63 -12.92 1.58 -12.09
N ALA A 64 -13.87 0.66 -12.39
CA ALA A 64 -15.18 1.03 -12.86
C ALA A 64 -15.99 1.85 -11.82
N ALA A 65 -15.78 1.57 -10.53
CA ALA A 65 -16.44 2.29 -9.45
C ALA A 65 -15.78 3.67 -9.19
N GLU A 66 -14.46 3.72 -9.06
CA GLU A 66 -13.72 4.94 -8.76
C GLU A 66 -12.28 4.83 -9.29
N PRO A 67 -11.97 5.38 -10.49
CA PRO A 67 -10.61 5.33 -11.05
C PRO A 67 -9.53 5.91 -10.13
N ALA A 68 -9.87 6.94 -9.36
CA ALA A 68 -8.98 7.56 -8.39
C ALA A 68 -8.63 6.62 -7.22
N ALA A 69 -9.52 5.70 -6.86
CA ALA A 69 -9.25 4.70 -5.83
C ALA A 69 -8.25 3.66 -6.32
N LEU A 70 -8.33 3.22 -7.58
CA LEU A 70 -7.29 2.35 -8.16
C LEU A 70 -5.94 3.07 -8.26
N ALA A 71 -5.92 4.32 -8.72
CA ALA A 71 -4.69 5.11 -8.79
C ALA A 71 -4.07 5.31 -7.40
N ARG A 72 -4.88 5.61 -6.37
CA ARG A 72 -4.41 5.72 -4.99
C ARG A 72 -3.83 4.40 -4.48
N ALA A 73 -4.53 3.28 -4.66
CA ALA A 73 -4.06 1.96 -4.23
C ALA A 73 -2.77 1.54 -4.96
N TYR A 74 -2.66 1.83 -6.26
CA TYR A 74 -1.44 1.59 -7.01
C TYR A 74 -0.27 2.44 -6.50
N LEU A 75 -0.49 3.74 -6.27
CA LEU A 75 0.53 4.63 -5.71
C LEU A 75 0.98 4.16 -4.32
N HIS A 76 0.04 3.71 -3.48
CA HIS A 76 0.31 3.16 -2.16
C HIS A 76 1.30 2.00 -2.22
N VAL A 77 1.01 0.98 -3.04
CA VAL A 77 1.90 -0.17 -3.22
C VAL A 77 3.27 0.23 -3.77
N VAL A 78 3.32 1.18 -4.71
CA VAL A 78 4.60 1.69 -5.25
C VAL A 78 5.40 2.42 -4.17
N LEU A 79 4.75 3.20 -3.30
CA LEU A 79 5.43 3.91 -2.23
C LEU A 79 5.99 2.98 -1.16
N HIS A 80 5.31 1.86 -0.84
CA HIS A 80 5.93 0.81 -0.01
C HIS A 80 7.28 0.35 -0.58
N ASN A 81 7.36 0.17 -1.91
CA ASN A 81 8.60 -0.21 -2.58
C ASN A 81 9.66 0.91 -2.54
N VAL A 82 9.25 2.16 -2.77
CA VAL A 82 10.15 3.32 -2.73
C VAL A 82 10.74 3.52 -1.34
N PHE A 83 9.95 3.27 -0.29
CA PHE A 83 10.37 3.38 1.10
C PHE A 83 10.97 2.10 1.68
N LEU A 84 11.10 1.03 0.88
CA LEU A 84 11.65 -0.27 1.28
C LEU A 84 10.90 -0.92 2.46
N HIS A 85 9.63 -0.59 2.65
CA HIS A 85 8.76 -1.16 3.69
C HIS A 85 8.63 -2.69 3.67
N PRO A 86 8.66 -3.39 2.50
CA PRO A 86 8.63 -4.85 2.45
C PRO A 86 9.82 -5.56 3.10
N TYR A 87 10.86 -4.84 3.51
CA TYR A 87 12.09 -5.40 4.08
C TYR A 87 12.34 -4.90 5.52
N PRO A 88 11.46 -5.22 6.49
CA PRO A 88 11.67 -4.86 7.88
C PRO A 88 12.89 -5.56 8.50
N GLY A 89 13.33 -5.06 9.66
CA GLY A 89 14.31 -5.76 10.50
C GLY A 89 13.76 -7.05 11.11
N GLU A 90 14.65 -7.98 11.48
CA GLU A 90 14.34 -9.38 11.87
C GLU A 90 13.42 -9.54 13.11
N GLN A 91 13.16 -8.49 13.88
CA GLN A 91 12.44 -8.55 15.16
C GLN A 91 11.28 -7.55 15.26
N VAL A 92 10.74 -7.07 14.14
CA VAL A 92 9.58 -6.19 14.19
C VAL A 92 8.31 -6.98 14.49
N ASP A 93 7.41 -6.37 15.26
CA ASP A 93 6.02 -6.81 15.29
C ASP A 93 5.37 -6.52 13.94
N ALA A 94 4.98 -7.56 13.21
CA ALA A 94 4.48 -7.43 11.85
C ALA A 94 3.24 -6.54 11.76
N ALA A 95 2.25 -6.71 12.65
CA ALA A 95 1.01 -5.95 12.60
C ALA A 95 1.25 -4.45 12.83
N ARG A 96 2.10 -4.09 13.79
CA ARG A 96 2.49 -2.70 14.07
C ARG A 96 3.34 -2.12 12.96
N TRP A 97 4.26 -2.90 12.39
CA TRP A 97 5.08 -2.46 11.26
C TRP A 97 4.21 -2.15 10.05
N ASP A 98 3.32 -3.06 9.69
CA ASP A 98 2.38 -2.89 8.59
C ASP A 98 1.50 -1.66 8.79
N ALA A 99 0.96 -1.46 10.00
CA ALA A 99 0.15 -0.28 10.34
C ALA A 99 0.95 1.02 10.20
N ALA A 100 2.18 1.06 10.71
CA ALA A 100 3.05 2.22 10.61
C ALA A 100 3.39 2.56 9.16
N CYS A 101 3.68 1.54 8.34
CA CYS A 101 3.96 1.69 6.92
C CYS A 101 2.75 2.28 6.16
N ASP A 102 1.55 1.74 6.40
CA ASP A 102 0.30 2.20 5.78
C ASP A 102 0.00 3.65 6.12
N ILE A 103 0.13 4.02 7.40
CA ILE A 103 -0.08 5.39 7.89
C ILE A 103 0.86 6.36 7.16
N VAL A 104 2.16 6.03 7.10
CA VAL A 104 3.19 6.89 6.50
C VAL A 104 2.96 7.05 4.99
N VAL A 105 2.68 5.95 4.28
CA VAL A 105 2.40 5.98 2.84
C VAL A 105 1.17 6.84 2.55
N GLU A 106 0.06 6.62 3.25
CA GLU A 106 -1.17 7.36 3.02
C GLU A 106 -1.08 8.83 3.44
N ARG A 107 -0.30 9.14 4.47
CA ARG A 107 0.06 10.52 4.86
C ARG A 107 0.75 11.22 3.70
N VAL A 108 1.80 10.61 3.12
CA VAL A 108 2.51 11.16 1.95
C VAL A 108 1.57 11.35 0.77
N ILE A 109 0.70 10.37 0.47
CA ILE A 109 -0.28 10.52 -0.62
C ILE A 109 -1.24 11.68 -0.34
N GLY A 110 -1.65 11.87 0.91
CA GLY A 110 -2.46 13.02 1.34
C GLY A 110 -1.74 14.35 1.11
N GLU A 111 -0.46 14.44 1.46
CA GLU A 111 0.37 15.64 1.27
C GLU A 111 0.64 15.97 -0.20
N LEU A 112 0.80 14.96 -1.06
CA LEU A 112 0.93 15.15 -2.50
C LEU A 112 -0.33 15.75 -3.13
N ASP A 113 -1.50 15.54 -2.52
CA ASP A 113 -2.82 16.05 -2.92
C ASP A 113 -3.12 15.96 -4.43
N LEU A 114 -2.77 14.82 -5.04
CA LEU A 114 -2.91 14.62 -6.47
C LEU A 114 -4.39 14.44 -6.86
N PRO A 115 -4.93 15.21 -7.83
CA PRO A 115 -6.30 15.01 -8.31
C PRO A 115 -6.59 13.56 -8.73
N ALA A 116 -5.59 12.89 -9.31
CA ALA A 116 -5.69 11.49 -9.75
C ALA A 116 -5.82 10.47 -8.60
N ALA A 117 -5.51 10.83 -7.35
CA ALA A 117 -5.53 9.93 -6.18
C ALA A 117 -6.41 10.45 -5.03
N ARG A 118 -7.22 11.47 -5.27
CA ARG A 118 -8.20 12.00 -4.30
C ARG A 118 -9.40 11.09 -4.22
N THR A 119 -9.70 10.63 -3.00
CA THR A 119 -10.85 9.78 -2.71
C THR A 119 -11.46 10.18 -1.37
N ALA A 120 -12.69 9.74 -1.09
CA ALA A 120 -13.35 9.97 0.20
C ALA A 120 -12.61 9.32 1.39
N ARG A 121 -11.66 8.42 1.11
CA ARG A 121 -10.82 7.76 2.12
C ARG A 121 -9.98 8.75 2.92
N ALA A 122 -9.49 9.82 2.31
CA ALA A 122 -8.64 10.82 2.97
C ALA A 122 -9.34 11.44 4.20
N ALA A 123 -10.65 11.68 4.12
CA ALA A 123 -11.42 12.23 5.25
C ALA A 123 -11.43 11.30 6.47
N ARG A 124 -11.43 9.98 6.26
CA ARG A 124 -11.40 8.97 7.34
C ARG A 124 -10.03 8.88 8.03
N GLN A 125 -8.97 9.38 7.38
CA GLN A 125 -7.60 9.35 7.88
C GLN A 125 -7.25 10.57 8.73
N GLN A 126 -7.95 11.70 8.52
CA GLN A 126 -7.60 13.00 9.09
C GLN A 126 -7.45 13.00 10.61
N ALA A 127 -8.37 12.37 11.33
CA ALA A 127 -8.34 12.35 12.80
C ALA A 127 -7.12 11.59 13.34
N ALA A 128 -6.79 10.45 12.74
CA ALA A 128 -5.63 9.65 13.13
C ALA A 128 -4.31 10.37 12.75
N LEU A 129 -4.22 10.92 11.54
CA LEU A 129 -3.05 11.69 11.11
C LEU A 129 -2.81 12.91 12.01
N ALA A 130 -3.85 13.66 12.37
CA ALA A 130 -3.72 14.81 13.25
C ALA A 130 -3.17 14.45 14.64
N ARG A 131 -3.51 13.26 15.18
CA ARG A 131 -2.94 12.77 16.44
C ARG A 131 -1.46 12.45 16.30
N ILE A 132 -1.09 11.78 15.21
CA ILE A 132 0.29 11.38 14.93
C ILE A 132 1.17 12.61 14.69
N ASP A 133 0.72 13.55 13.86
CA ASP A 133 1.46 14.79 13.54
C ASP A 133 1.64 15.69 14.77
N ALA A 134 0.74 15.63 15.76
CA ALA A 134 0.89 16.38 17.01
C ALA A 134 2.02 15.83 17.91
N VAL A 135 2.36 14.55 17.78
CA VAL A 135 3.36 13.86 18.62
C VAL A 135 4.68 13.67 17.88
N LEU A 136 4.64 13.46 16.57
CA LEU A 136 5.79 13.13 15.73
C LEU A 136 6.09 14.27 14.74
N PRO A 137 7.10 15.13 15.03
CA PRO A 137 7.54 16.16 14.09
C PRO A 137 8.04 15.62 12.74
N LEU A 138 8.52 14.38 12.73
CA LEU A 138 8.88 13.62 11.54
C LEU A 138 8.26 12.22 11.64
N ALA A 139 7.31 11.92 10.78
CA ALA A 139 6.63 10.64 10.72
C ALA A 139 7.24 9.71 9.66
N THR A 140 8.23 8.91 10.05
CA THR A 140 8.72 7.75 9.28
C THR A 140 8.06 6.47 9.78
N ALA A 141 8.19 5.36 9.03
CA ALA A 141 7.66 4.07 9.46
C ALA A 141 8.25 3.66 10.82
N GLU A 142 9.54 3.91 11.06
CA GLU A 142 10.21 3.58 12.32
C GLU A 142 9.78 4.47 13.48
N THR A 143 9.50 5.76 13.27
CA THR A 143 9.01 6.64 14.34
C THR A 143 7.56 6.33 14.69
N VAL A 144 6.71 6.07 13.67
CA VAL A 144 5.31 5.69 13.89
C VAL A 144 5.25 4.31 14.56
N TYR A 145 6.02 3.34 14.09
CA TYR A 145 6.10 2.00 14.71
C TYR A 145 6.44 2.10 16.20
N ARG A 146 7.47 2.86 16.57
CA ARG A 146 7.86 3.05 17.97
C ARG A 146 6.75 3.72 18.78
N HIS A 147 6.12 4.75 18.24
CA HIS A 147 4.99 5.40 18.89
C HIS A 147 3.82 4.43 19.15
N LEU A 148 3.44 3.62 18.15
CA LEU A 148 2.38 2.61 18.30
C LEU A 148 2.75 1.51 19.31
N ALA A 149 4.04 1.15 19.40
CA ALA A 149 4.53 0.21 20.41
C ALA A 149 4.43 0.82 21.83
N ASP A 150 4.78 2.10 21.99
CA ASP A 150 4.72 2.80 23.27
C ASP A 150 3.29 3.06 23.75
N GLU A 151 2.32 3.24 22.83
CA GLU A 151 0.90 3.37 23.18
C GLU A 151 0.31 2.08 23.77
N GLY A 152 0.92 0.92 23.52
CA GLY A 152 0.48 -0.36 24.08
C GLY A 152 -0.89 -0.81 23.58
N LEU A 153 -1.28 -0.40 22.37
CA LEU A 153 -2.56 -0.77 21.75
C LEU A 153 -2.72 -2.30 21.66
N SER A 154 -3.93 -2.77 21.93
CA SER A 154 -4.34 -4.14 21.61
C SER A 154 -4.40 -4.35 20.09
N ASP A 155 -4.43 -5.62 19.66
CA ASP A 155 -4.51 -5.96 18.24
C ASP A 155 -5.79 -5.44 17.58
N GLU A 156 -6.90 -5.38 18.33
CA GLU A 156 -8.17 -4.83 17.86
C GLU A 156 -8.09 -3.31 17.66
N GLU A 157 -7.58 -2.58 18.66
CA GLU A 157 -7.39 -1.12 18.56
C GLU A 157 -6.42 -0.74 17.43
N LEU A 158 -5.35 -1.52 17.25
CA LEU A 158 -4.41 -1.34 16.15
C LEU A 158 -5.07 -1.57 14.79
N ALA A 159 -5.91 -2.61 14.67
CA ALA A 159 -6.65 -2.89 13.44
C ALA A 159 -7.65 -1.77 13.11
N GLU A 160 -8.36 -1.25 14.12
CA GLU A 160 -9.26 -0.10 13.96
C GLU A 160 -8.52 1.16 13.54
N LEU A 161 -7.38 1.44 14.16
CA LEU A 161 -6.51 2.57 13.79
C LEU A 161 -6.01 2.44 12.35
N ARG A 162 -5.59 1.24 11.94
CA ARG A 162 -5.05 0.95 10.60
C ARG A 162 -6.12 0.91 9.52
N ALA A 163 -7.37 0.56 9.82
CA ALA A 163 -8.44 0.35 8.85
C ALA A 163 -8.59 1.44 7.76
N PRO A 164 -8.55 2.76 8.06
CA PRO A 164 -8.61 3.78 7.01
C PRO A 164 -7.32 3.89 6.18
N PHE A 165 -6.21 3.29 6.61
CA PHE A 165 -4.89 3.29 5.96
C PHE A 165 -4.54 1.99 5.22
N TYR A 166 -5.34 0.95 5.39
CA TYR A 166 -5.20 -0.31 4.65
C TYR A 166 -5.58 -0.19 3.16
N ALA A 167 -4.66 -0.52 2.25
CA ALA A 167 -4.92 -0.57 0.81
C ALA A 167 -4.53 -1.91 0.16
N ASP A 168 -3.49 -2.56 0.66
CA ASP A 168 -2.99 -3.84 0.18
C ASP A 168 -2.63 -4.79 1.32
N ASP A 169 -2.50 -6.06 0.98
CA ASP A 169 -2.15 -7.16 1.89
C ASP A 169 -0.63 -7.31 1.96
N HIS A 170 -0.09 -7.25 3.17
CA HIS A 170 1.34 -7.25 3.45
C HIS A 170 1.90 -8.63 3.79
N GLU A 171 1.05 -9.65 3.83
CA GLU A 171 1.46 -11.01 4.14
C GLU A 171 2.64 -11.54 3.27
N PRO A 172 2.76 -11.20 1.98
CA PRO A 172 3.93 -11.59 1.18
C PRO A 172 5.27 -11.07 1.68
N TRP A 173 5.31 -9.94 2.40
CA TRP A 173 6.55 -9.38 2.96
C TRP A 173 7.16 -10.34 3.99
N HIS A 174 6.29 -10.93 4.81
CA HIS A 174 6.69 -11.78 5.93
C HIS A 174 6.96 -13.24 5.50
N ARG A 175 6.37 -13.70 4.40
CA ARG A 175 6.69 -15.02 3.82
C ARG A 175 8.12 -15.11 3.26
N VAL A 176 8.59 -14.05 2.59
CA VAL A 176 9.92 -14.03 1.96
C VAL A 176 11.01 -14.09 3.02
N LEU A 177 10.85 -13.32 4.11
CA LEU A 177 11.78 -13.32 5.24
C LEU A 177 11.87 -14.68 5.94
N ALA A 178 10.74 -15.36 6.13
CA ALA A 178 10.71 -16.70 6.71
C ALA A 178 11.50 -17.74 5.87
N ALA A 179 11.46 -17.60 4.53
CA ALA A 179 12.18 -18.49 3.62
C ALA A 179 13.69 -18.19 3.54
N GLU A 180 14.10 -16.93 3.72
CA GLU A 180 15.51 -16.52 3.73
C GLU A 180 16.18 -16.82 5.09
N GLY A 181 15.49 -16.57 6.21
CA GLY A 181 15.97 -16.92 7.55
C GLY A 181 16.16 -18.43 7.76
N ALA A 182 15.32 -19.27 7.14
CA ALA A 182 15.44 -20.72 7.20
C ALA A 182 16.60 -21.30 6.36
N ARG A 183 17.21 -20.51 5.47
CA ARG A 183 18.37 -20.92 4.65
C ARG A 183 19.71 -20.46 5.22
N GLY A 184 19.70 -19.60 6.24
CA GLY A 184 20.89 -19.05 6.88
C GLY A 184 21.17 -19.58 8.29
N GLY A 185 20.37 -20.53 8.79
CA GLY A 185 20.51 -21.16 10.12
C GLY A 185 21.19 -22.51 10.09
#